data_AF-A0A9P7W566-F1
#
_entry.id   AF-A0A9P7W566-F1
#
_cell.length_a   1.000
_cell.length_b   1.000
_cell.length_c   1.000
_cell.angle_alpha   90.00
_cell.angle_beta   90.00
_cell.angle_gamma   90.00
#
_symmetry.space_group_name_H-M   'P 1'
#
loop_
_entity.id
_entity.type
_entity.pdbx_description
1 polymer ?
#
loop_
_entity_poly.entity_id
_entity_poly.type
_entity_poly.pdbx_seq_one_letter_code
_entity_poly.pdbx_strand_id
1 'polypeptide(L)'
;MSNSNPATSPISEGEMNIRQAGLVDSCFEEDQYEAGLAVLDQLRSPHRRPTASHIRQLLYMALSPPSFQINEVDITASPTKINKGLKFRLTTEAIRTAQRLLLSFALTNTPKGLFRTIPGYEKAVPSTEGDDDSVVARDSQCIIRSKSCWSLLKPGFIKSSTPAPQSSGSKRRCSQPDEEDDSVMSKNAWPTLEWFITIFEKDESMTEAGQPPYSELLLSQIPPTRDGKGPRWELSTPLDVVFCCLKQENESYRKLGARLMTLLINLSLTIHLDYSIFVSSVFSRLSTTSTDSFVYLMLSLAPFSSVLRFKISLCQHFLRDHDRHVNNLPARPKPQARAPPRARGSNTTTLPFAERPATEATVQFVARKVALPSAKEIARLAGLEATASSVSIPRIQFELVQAYTLLQRQCVEEERDQDWLAGVYGDKLTGAFGGACEEGRQLRQVLKTLTDA
;
A
#
# COMPACT_ATOMS: atom_id res chain seq x y z
N MET A 1 -4.56 33.74 24.94
CA MET A 1 -3.42 33.13 25.65
C MET A 1 -2.81 32.09 24.73
N SER A 2 -1.81 32.48 23.96
CA SER A 2 -1.15 31.62 22.98
C SER A 2 -0.13 30.74 23.72
N ASN A 3 -0.47 29.47 23.96
CA ASN A 3 0.47 28.49 24.49
C ASN A 3 1.53 28.21 23.43
N SER A 4 2.64 28.94 23.51
CA SER A 4 3.89 28.59 22.83
C SER A 4 4.41 27.29 23.46
N ASN A 5 4.01 26.15 22.91
CA ASN A 5 4.66 24.88 23.24
C ASN A 5 6.15 25.04 22.91
N PRO A 6 7.07 24.81 23.86
CA PRO A 6 8.50 24.84 23.58
C PRO A 6 8.74 23.81 22.48
N ALA A 7 9.33 24.25 21.37
CA ALA A 7 9.69 23.39 20.25
C ALA A 7 10.66 22.33 20.78
N THR A 8 10.12 21.15 21.11
CA THR A 8 10.90 19.98 21.50
C THR A 8 11.77 19.66 20.29
N SER A 9 13.06 19.98 20.38
CA SER A 9 14.05 19.64 19.36
C SER A 9 13.86 18.16 19.00
N PRO A 10 13.77 17.80 17.70
CA PRO A 10 13.51 16.43 17.30
C PRO A 10 14.57 15.53 17.92
N ILE A 11 14.12 14.64 18.79
CA ILE A 11 14.98 13.68 19.48
C ILE A 11 15.66 12.84 18.39
N SER A 12 16.97 12.98 18.26
CA SER A 12 17.74 12.23 17.28
C SER A 12 17.74 10.75 17.68
N GLU A 13 17.08 9.92 16.88
CA GLU A 13 17.09 8.47 17.04
C GLU A 13 18.45 7.91 16.58
N GLY A 14 19.27 7.47 17.53
CA GLY A 14 20.56 6.83 17.26
C GLY A 14 20.40 5.35 16.93
N GLU A 15 21.35 4.78 16.19
CA GLU A 15 21.43 3.32 16.07
C GLU A 15 21.88 2.68 17.40
N MET A 16 21.49 1.43 17.65
CA MET A 16 22.03 0.61 18.74
C MET A 16 23.56 0.60 18.69
N ASN A 17 24.21 0.66 19.85
CA ASN A 17 25.66 0.62 19.91
C ASN A 17 26.19 -0.80 19.64
N ILE A 18 27.49 -0.91 19.33
CA ILE A 18 28.14 -2.18 18.99
C ILE A 18 27.94 -3.26 20.07
N ARG A 19 27.95 -2.90 21.36
CA ARG A 19 27.75 -3.86 22.46
C ARG A 19 26.32 -4.39 22.49
N GLN A 20 25.34 -3.51 22.31
CA GLN A 20 23.92 -3.87 22.23
C GLN A 20 23.65 -4.78 21.02
N ALA A 21 24.22 -4.42 19.86
CA ALA A 21 24.13 -5.22 18.66
C ALA A 21 24.76 -6.61 18.87
N GLY A 22 25.99 -6.65 19.40
CA GLY A 22 26.73 -7.88 19.65
C GLY A 22 26.00 -8.86 20.58
N LEU A 23 25.23 -8.40 21.57
CA LEU A 23 24.41 -9.28 22.41
C LEU A 23 23.35 -10.03 21.60
N VAL A 24 22.73 -9.36 20.63
CA VAL A 24 21.72 -9.97 19.75
C VAL A 24 22.39 -10.87 18.72
N ASP A 25 23.50 -10.41 18.15
CA ASP A 25 24.26 -11.15 17.13
C ASP A 25 24.79 -12.48 17.69
N SER A 26 25.37 -12.49 18.89
CA SER A 26 25.84 -13.73 19.55
C SER A 26 24.70 -14.74 19.77
N CYS A 27 23.50 -14.29 20.15
CA CYS A 27 22.35 -15.20 20.27
C CYS A 27 21.96 -15.79 18.90
N PHE A 28 22.00 -15.01 17.83
CA PHE A 28 21.66 -15.49 16.49
C PHE A 28 22.75 -16.39 15.88
N GLU A 29 24.02 -16.15 16.18
CA GLU A 29 25.15 -17.01 15.81
C GLU A 29 25.09 -18.39 16.49
N GLU A 30 24.60 -18.43 17.74
CA GLU A 30 24.40 -19.68 18.50
C GLU A 30 23.05 -20.37 18.21
N ASP A 31 22.32 -19.97 17.15
CA ASP A 31 20.98 -20.46 16.80
C ASP A 31 19.92 -20.29 17.93
N GLN A 32 20.16 -19.43 18.91
CA GLN A 32 19.24 -19.11 20.00
C GLN A 32 18.31 -17.94 19.62
N TYR A 33 17.53 -18.11 18.56
CA TYR A 33 16.72 -17.05 17.97
C TYR A 33 15.74 -16.42 18.97
N GLU A 34 15.05 -17.22 19.79
CA GLU A 34 14.10 -16.72 20.79
C GLU A 34 14.78 -15.86 21.86
N ALA A 35 15.99 -16.25 22.31
CA ALA A 35 16.76 -15.46 23.26
C ALA A 35 17.19 -14.13 22.63
N GLY A 36 17.70 -14.17 21.39
CA GLY A 36 18.08 -12.95 20.65
C GLY A 36 16.90 -12.00 20.43
N LEU A 37 15.72 -12.53 20.10
CA LEU A 37 14.48 -11.75 19.97
C LEU A 37 14.05 -11.12 21.30
N ALA A 38 14.17 -11.86 22.42
CA ALA A 38 13.86 -11.34 23.74
C ALA A 38 14.82 -10.21 24.16
N VAL A 39 16.13 -10.36 23.90
CA VAL A 39 17.13 -9.31 24.12
C VAL A 39 16.82 -8.09 23.26
N LEU A 40 16.47 -8.30 21.99
CA LEU A 40 16.15 -7.21 21.06
C LEU A 40 14.90 -6.41 21.50
N ASP A 41 13.88 -7.07 22.06
CA ASP A 41 12.72 -6.39 22.66
C ASP A 41 13.08 -5.63 23.95
N GLN A 42 13.93 -6.19 24.81
CA GLN A 42 14.42 -5.50 26.02
C GLN A 42 15.23 -4.24 25.69
N LEU A 43 15.95 -4.25 24.57
CA LEU A 43 16.75 -3.11 24.09
C LEU A 43 15.93 -2.05 23.33
N ARG A 44 14.65 -2.30 23.07
CA ARG A 44 13.78 -1.40 22.32
C ARG A 44 13.59 -0.07 23.05
N SER A 45 13.87 1.04 22.36
CA SER A 45 13.78 2.39 22.92
C SER A 45 13.49 3.41 21.81
N PRO A 46 12.73 4.49 22.09
CA PRO A 46 12.51 5.56 21.10
C PRO A 46 13.80 6.30 20.72
N HIS A 47 14.85 6.22 21.55
CA HIS A 47 16.14 6.87 21.31
C HIS A 47 17.14 5.98 20.56
N ARG A 48 16.88 4.66 20.50
CA ARG A 48 17.78 3.67 19.93
C ARG A 48 17.03 2.75 18.99
N ARG A 49 17.33 2.82 17.70
CA ARG A 49 16.80 1.88 16.71
C ARG A 49 17.71 0.67 16.54
N PRO A 50 17.15 -0.51 16.26
CA PRO A 50 17.91 -1.67 15.87
C PRO A 50 18.76 -1.42 14.60
N THR A 51 19.81 -2.21 14.44
CA THR A 51 20.66 -2.14 13.24
C THR A 51 19.87 -2.52 11.99
N ALA A 52 20.37 -2.14 10.82
CA ALA A 52 19.78 -2.56 9.56
C ALA A 52 19.75 -4.09 9.40
N SER A 53 20.80 -4.78 9.88
CA SER A 53 20.86 -6.24 9.83
C SER A 53 19.76 -6.88 10.68
N HIS A 54 19.52 -6.38 11.90
CA HIS A 54 18.50 -6.92 12.79
C HIS A 54 17.08 -6.80 12.23
N ILE A 55 16.71 -5.65 11.64
CA ILE A 55 15.38 -5.52 11.01
C ILE A 55 15.25 -6.45 9.80
N ARG A 56 16.31 -6.61 8.99
CA ARG A 56 16.32 -7.53 7.84
C ARG A 56 16.12 -8.99 8.30
N GLN A 57 16.84 -9.41 9.32
CA GLN A 57 16.71 -10.75 9.90
C GLN A 57 15.32 -10.98 10.52
N LEU A 58 14.78 -9.99 11.24
CA LEU A 58 13.42 -10.03 11.76
C LEU A 58 12.38 -10.21 10.66
N LEU A 59 12.50 -9.49 9.55
CA LEU A 59 11.60 -9.64 8.40
C LEU A 59 11.71 -11.02 7.76
N TYR A 60 12.93 -11.55 7.62
CA TYR A 60 13.13 -12.90 7.12
C TYR A 60 12.45 -13.93 8.03
N MET A 61 12.64 -13.82 9.36
CA MET A 61 11.99 -14.69 10.33
C MET A 61 10.46 -14.56 10.27
N ALA A 62 9.93 -13.34 10.20
CA ALA A 62 8.49 -13.05 10.17
C ALA A 62 7.78 -13.58 8.90
N LEU A 63 8.49 -13.57 7.76
CA LEU A 63 8.00 -14.08 6.48
C LEU A 63 8.18 -15.60 6.33
N SER A 64 8.98 -16.23 7.20
CA SER A 64 9.27 -17.66 7.10
C SER A 64 8.00 -18.47 7.37
N PRO A 65 7.74 -19.54 6.58
CA PRO A 65 6.61 -20.40 6.85
C PRO A 65 6.79 -21.13 8.19
N PRO A 66 5.69 -21.37 8.94
CA PRO A 66 5.78 -22.21 10.13
C PRO A 66 6.26 -23.60 9.73
N SER A 67 7.37 -24.03 10.32
CA SER A 67 7.90 -25.37 10.08
C SER A 67 7.02 -26.39 10.82
N PHE A 68 6.19 -27.13 10.08
CA PHE A 68 5.48 -28.28 10.64
C PHE A 68 6.48 -29.43 10.76
N GLN A 69 6.94 -29.68 11.99
CA GLN A 69 7.80 -30.82 12.28
C GLN A 69 6.95 -32.09 12.29
N ILE A 70 7.23 -33.01 11.36
CA ILE A 70 7.10 -34.44 11.68
C ILE A 70 8.52 -34.85 12.06
N ASN A 71 8.80 -34.88 13.36
CA ASN A 71 10.06 -35.41 13.87
C ASN A 71 10.05 -36.93 13.70
N GLU A 72 10.24 -37.41 12.47
CA GLU A 72 10.76 -38.77 12.27
C GLU A 72 12.22 -38.74 12.71
N VAL A 73 12.41 -38.88 14.02
CA VAL A 73 13.72 -39.18 14.59
C VAL A 73 14.09 -40.54 14.04
N ASP A 74 15.02 -40.58 13.08
CA ASP A 74 15.64 -41.83 12.67
C ASP A 74 16.48 -42.35 13.83
N ILE A 75 15.85 -43.20 14.65
CA ILE A 75 16.40 -43.81 15.85
C ILE A 75 17.62 -44.70 15.53
N THR A 76 17.88 -44.96 14.24
CA THR A 76 18.99 -45.81 13.79
C THR A 76 20.25 -45.02 13.39
N ALA A 77 20.19 -43.69 13.35
CA ALA A 77 21.31 -42.86 12.93
C ALA A 77 22.40 -42.73 14.01
N SER A 78 23.67 -42.88 13.59
CA SER A 78 24.84 -42.76 14.48
C SER A 78 25.05 -41.31 14.98
N PRO A 79 25.37 -41.08 16.27
CA PRO A 79 25.51 -39.75 16.88
C PRO A 79 26.42 -38.77 16.14
N THR A 80 27.51 -39.26 15.53
CA THR A 80 28.49 -38.45 14.81
C THR A 80 28.00 -37.96 13.43
N LYS A 81 26.93 -38.56 12.88
CA LYS A 81 26.29 -38.09 11.63
C LYS A 81 25.09 -37.16 11.88
N ILE A 82 24.56 -37.13 13.10
CA ILE A 82 23.39 -36.32 13.45
C ILE A 82 23.73 -34.81 13.47
N ASN A 83 24.93 -34.44 13.93
CA ASN A 83 25.28 -33.01 14.10
C ASN A 83 25.64 -32.27 12.79
N LYS A 84 25.96 -32.98 11.69
CA LYS A 84 26.29 -32.33 10.40
C LYS A 84 25.06 -32.00 9.54
N GLY A 85 23.86 -32.30 10.02
CA GLY A 85 22.62 -32.19 9.26
C GLY A 85 21.48 -31.44 9.96
N LEU A 86 21.74 -30.80 11.11
CA LEU A 86 20.75 -29.92 11.75
C LEU A 86 20.56 -28.69 10.87
N LYS A 87 19.66 -28.83 9.89
CA LYS A 87 19.20 -27.73 9.05
C LYS A 87 18.67 -26.63 9.95
N PHE A 88 19.00 -25.40 9.63
CA PHE A 88 18.37 -24.19 10.15
C PHE A 88 16.85 -24.38 10.30
N ARG A 89 16.35 -24.14 11.52
CA ARG A 89 14.95 -24.36 11.90
C ARG A 89 14.48 -23.21 12.78
N LEU A 90 13.70 -22.31 12.20
CA LEU A 90 12.93 -21.34 12.98
C LEU A 90 11.72 -22.04 13.60
N THR A 91 11.58 -21.92 14.91
CA THR A 91 10.39 -22.39 15.61
C THR A 91 9.20 -21.48 15.26
N THR A 92 7.98 -22.02 15.41
CA THR A 92 6.78 -21.20 15.22
C THR A 92 6.71 -20.04 16.23
N GLU A 93 7.30 -20.20 17.42
CA GLU A 93 7.32 -19.17 18.45
C GLU A 93 8.28 -18.03 18.11
N ALA A 94 9.48 -18.35 17.57
CA ALA A 94 10.40 -17.34 17.06
C ALA A 94 9.76 -16.50 15.93
N ILE A 95 9.06 -17.15 15.01
CA ILE A 95 8.34 -16.48 13.91
C ILE A 95 7.29 -15.49 14.47
N ARG A 96 6.43 -15.93 15.39
CA ARG A 96 5.41 -15.08 16.01
C ARG A 96 6.02 -13.93 16.82
N THR A 97 7.10 -14.22 17.55
CA THR A 97 7.81 -13.21 18.34
C THR A 97 8.44 -12.15 17.42
N ALA A 98 9.05 -12.56 16.30
CA ALA A 98 9.58 -11.64 15.31
C ALA A 98 8.48 -10.75 14.70
N GLN A 99 7.32 -11.31 14.36
CA GLN A 99 6.16 -10.55 13.86
C GLN A 99 5.68 -9.50 14.88
N ARG A 100 5.51 -9.89 16.14
CA ARG A 100 5.12 -8.96 17.22
C ARG A 100 6.18 -7.88 17.47
N LEU A 101 7.45 -8.25 17.42
CA LEU A 101 8.56 -7.33 17.66
C LEU A 101 8.70 -6.30 16.55
N LEU A 102 8.49 -6.68 15.28
CA LEU A 102 8.42 -5.74 14.16
C LEU A 102 7.34 -4.66 14.40
N LEU A 103 6.11 -5.05 14.77
CA LEU A 103 5.05 -4.11 15.10
C LEU A 103 5.40 -3.24 16.31
N SER A 104 6.02 -3.82 17.34
CA SER A 104 6.48 -3.08 18.53
C SER A 104 7.53 -2.02 18.17
N PHE A 105 8.44 -2.33 17.25
CA PHE A 105 9.39 -1.37 16.70
C PHE A 105 8.68 -0.29 15.88
N ALA A 106 7.70 -0.61 15.04
CA ALA A 106 6.94 0.39 14.29
C ALA A 106 6.27 1.41 15.22
N LEU A 107 5.79 0.98 16.39
CA LEU A 107 5.23 1.88 17.40
C LEU A 107 6.29 2.73 18.11
N THR A 108 7.49 2.18 18.34
CA THR A 108 8.53 2.82 19.18
C THR A 108 9.47 3.73 18.39
N ASN A 109 9.85 3.34 17.18
CA ASN A 109 10.95 3.92 16.42
C ASN A 109 10.47 4.71 15.20
N THR A 110 11.35 5.47 14.57
CA THR A 110 10.97 6.30 13.41
C THR A 110 10.78 5.44 12.16
N PRO A 111 9.81 5.77 11.27
CA PRO A 111 9.61 5.07 10.01
C PRO A 111 10.88 5.00 9.16
N LYS A 112 11.56 6.14 8.97
CA LYS A 112 12.82 6.24 8.20
C LYS A 112 13.93 5.36 8.80
N GLY A 113 14.02 5.28 10.13
CA GLY A 113 15.01 4.45 10.83
C GLY A 113 14.81 2.95 10.62
N LEU A 114 13.56 2.48 10.58
CA LEU A 114 13.22 1.07 10.39
C LEU A 114 13.25 0.66 8.92
N PHE A 115 12.77 1.53 8.03
CA PHE A 115 12.52 1.19 6.63
C PHE A 115 13.78 1.24 5.75
N ARG A 116 14.90 1.76 6.25
CA ARG A 116 16.20 1.83 5.53
C ARG A 116 16.75 0.48 5.06
N THR A 117 16.21 -0.63 5.56
CA THR A 117 16.60 -2.01 5.23
C THR A 117 15.85 -2.56 4.04
N ILE A 118 14.73 -1.94 3.69
CA ILE A 118 13.86 -2.37 2.62
C ILE A 118 14.36 -1.71 1.34
N PRO A 119 14.63 -2.49 0.28
CA PRO A 119 14.96 -1.92 -1.01
C PRO A 119 13.84 -1.02 -1.53
N GLY A 120 14.24 0.10 -2.16
CA GLY A 120 13.34 0.97 -2.91
C GLY A 120 13.91 1.24 -4.29
N TYR A 121 13.08 1.76 -5.19
CA TYR A 121 13.50 1.97 -6.58
C TYR A 121 14.56 3.07 -6.75
N GLU A 122 14.67 4.00 -5.80
CA GLU A 122 15.57 5.16 -5.90
C GLU A 122 16.90 4.99 -5.16
N LYS A 123 16.93 4.12 -4.14
CA LYS A 123 18.09 3.94 -3.28
C LYS A 123 18.39 2.45 -3.18
N ALA A 124 19.50 2.06 -3.79
CA ALA A 124 20.10 0.76 -3.48
C ALA A 124 20.50 0.76 -2.01
N VAL A 125 20.10 -0.27 -1.28
CA VAL A 125 20.58 -0.49 0.09
C VAL A 125 22.07 -0.83 -0.04
N PRO A 126 22.97 -0.11 0.66
CA PRO A 126 24.38 -0.45 0.66
C PRO A 126 24.55 -1.91 1.05
N SER A 127 25.26 -2.69 0.25
CA SER A 127 25.63 -4.05 0.62
C SER A 127 26.59 -3.95 1.79
N THR A 128 26.11 -4.28 3.00
CA THR A 128 26.98 -4.52 4.14
C THR A 128 27.55 -5.92 3.97
N GLU A 129 28.63 -6.05 3.19
CA GLU A 129 29.43 -7.27 3.09
C GLU A 129 30.23 -7.50 4.39
N GLY A 130 29.51 -7.68 5.50
CA GLY A 130 30.07 -8.21 6.74
C GLY A 130 30.10 -9.73 6.70
N ASP A 131 30.99 -10.34 7.48
CA ASP A 131 30.95 -11.78 7.78
C ASP A 131 29.60 -12.08 8.46
N ASP A 132 28.63 -12.56 7.68
CA ASP A 132 27.33 -13.00 8.18
C ASP A 132 27.51 -14.42 8.77
N ASP A 133 27.94 -14.47 10.03
CA ASP A 133 28.26 -15.71 10.74
C ASP A 133 27.01 -16.57 11.03
N SER A 134 25.86 -15.94 11.31
CA SER A 134 24.60 -16.67 11.53
C SER A 134 23.88 -17.08 10.25
N VAL A 135 23.17 -18.22 10.29
CA VAL A 135 22.41 -18.71 9.13
C VAL A 135 21.27 -17.74 8.76
N VAL A 136 20.57 -17.20 9.76
CA VAL A 136 19.51 -16.20 9.52
C VAL A 136 20.06 -14.93 8.88
N ALA A 137 21.25 -14.45 9.28
CA ALA A 137 21.87 -13.29 8.66
C ALA A 137 22.12 -13.53 7.18
N ARG A 138 22.74 -14.66 6.84
CA ARG A 138 23.05 -15.08 5.47
C ARG A 138 21.79 -15.24 4.62
N ASP A 139 20.77 -15.92 5.14
CA ASP A 139 19.54 -16.19 4.40
C ASP A 139 18.69 -14.92 4.22
N SER A 140 18.71 -14.00 5.19
CA SER A 140 18.00 -12.72 5.13
C SER A 140 18.50 -11.79 4.01
N GLN A 141 19.69 -12.05 3.45
CA GLN A 141 20.24 -11.29 2.32
C GLN A 141 19.36 -11.35 1.06
N CYS A 142 18.46 -12.33 0.96
CA CYS A 142 17.47 -12.39 -0.11
C CYS A 142 16.57 -11.13 -0.15
N ILE A 143 16.35 -10.47 1.00
CA ILE A 143 15.56 -9.24 1.12
C ILE A 143 16.23 -8.08 0.39
N ILE A 144 17.56 -7.96 0.45
CA ILE A 144 18.30 -6.88 -0.23
C ILE A 144 18.19 -7.00 -1.74
N ARG A 145 18.07 -8.22 -2.25
CA ARG A 145 17.92 -8.52 -3.69
C ARG A 145 16.52 -8.22 -4.22
N SER A 146 15.57 -7.94 -3.34
CA SER A 146 14.21 -7.58 -3.71
C SER A 146 14.18 -6.17 -4.33
N LYS A 147 13.22 -5.90 -5.22
CA LYS A 147 13.09 -4.57 -5.87
C LYS A 147 12.26 -3.60 -5.04
N SER A 148 11.36 -4.13 -4.22
CA SER A 148 10.42 -3.38 -3.41
C SER A 148 9.82 -4.28 -2.32
N CYS A 149 9.23 -3.67 -1.29
CA CYS A 149 8.53 -4.35 -0.21
C CYS A 149 7.44 -5.28 -0.72
N TRP A 150 6.78 -4.93 -1.84
CA TRP A 150 5.70 -5.74 -2.43
C TRP A 150 6.19 -7.10 -2.91
N SER A 151 7.44 -7.19 -3.37
CA SER A 151 8.02 -8.46 -3.80
C SER A 151 8.31 -9.42 -2.64
N LEU A 152 8.47 -8.89 -1.42
CA LEU A 152 8.65 -9.69 -0.20
C LEU A 152 7.35 -10.42 0.21
N LEU A 153 6.20 -9.91 -0.22
CA LEU A 153 4.89 -10.45 0.11
C LEU A 153 4.47 -11.62 -0.79
N LYS A 154 5.13 -11.81 -1.95
CA LYS A 154 4.74 -12.79 -2.95
C LYS A 154 4.92 -14.23 -2.45
N PRO A 155 4.07 -15.18 -2.89
CA PRO A 155 4.32 -16.60 -2.66
C PRO A 155 5.71 -17.01 -3.13
N GLY A 156 6.35 -17.92 -2.39
CA GLY A 156 7.68 -18.44 -2.74
C GLY A 156 8.85 -17.47 -2.56
N PHE A 157 8.63 -16.24 -2.05
CA PHE A 157 9.73 -15.30 -1.77
C PHE A 157 10.78 -15.93 -0.84
N ILE A 158 10.34 -16.48 0.30
CA ILE A 158 11.15 -17.37 1.14
C ILE A 158 10.91 -18.80 0.68
N LYS A 159 11.94 -19.41 0.09
CA LYS A 159 11.91 -20.83 -0.28
C LYS A 159 11.93 -21.66 0.99
N SER A 160 10.90 -22.47 1.21
CA SER A 160 10.93 -23.47 2.28
C SER A 160 12.14 -24.37 2.04
N SER A 161 13.04 -24.49 3.02
CA SER A 161 14.24 -25.32 2.95
C SER A 161 13.93 -26.83 2.93
N THR A 162 12.66 -27.21 2.79
CA THR A 162 12.21 -28.58 2.62
C THR A 162 12.88 -29.14 1.36
N PRO A 163 13.79 -30.12 1.48
CA PRO A 163 14.34 -30.76 0.30
C PRO A 163 13.18 -31.44 -0.42
N ALA A 164 12.86 -31.01 -1.63
CA ALA A 164 12.08 -31.87 -2.51
C ALA A 164 12.79 -33.22 -2.57
N PRO A 165 12.09 -34.36 -2.39
CA PRO A 165 12.72 -35.66 -2.44
C PRO A 165 13.41 -35.79 -3.79
N GLN A 166 14.74 -35.66 -3.80
CA GLN A 166 15.55 -35.85 -4.99
C GLN A 166 15.49 -37.34 -5.29
N SER A 167 14.48 -37.75 -6.08
CA SER A 167 14.47 -39.07 -6.66
C SER A 167 15.71 -39.17 -7.53
N SER A 168 16.68 -39.97 -7.08
CA SER A 168 17.95 -40.22 -7.76
C SER A 168 17.77 -41.12 -8.99
N GLY A 169 16.78 -40.78 -9.83
CA GLY A 169 16.37 -41.53 -11.01
C GLY A 169 16.55 -40.67 -12.25
N SER A 170 17.68 -40.83 -12.92
CA SER A 170 17.93 -40.33 -14.27
C SER A 170 16.79 -40.72 -15.22
N LYS A 171 15.86 -39.79 -15.51
CA LYS A 171 15.04 -39.80 -16.74
C LYS A 171 14.34 -38.46 -16.98
N ARG A 172 15.02 -37.66 -17.81
CA ARG A 172 14.49 -36.80 -18.88
C ARG A 172 12.95 -36.86 -19.09
N ARG A 173 12.19 -35.89 -18.56
CA ARG A 173 11.09 -35.12 -19.20
C ARG A 173 10.09 -34.55 -18.19
N CYS A 174 9.44 -33.48 -18.63
CA CYS A 174 8.33 -32.75 -18.00
C CYS A 174 8.75 -31.93 -16.78
N SER A 175 9.19 -30.70 -17.06
CA SER A 175 8.66 -29.55 -16.33
C SER A 175 7.13 -29.63 -16.42
N GLN A 176 6.49 -30.33 -15.49
CA GLN A 176 5.10 -30.00 -15.21
C GLN A 176 5.15 -28.52 -14.80
N PRO A 177 4.32 -27.66 -15.41
CA PRO A 177 4.10 -26.36 -14.83
C PRO A 177 3.51 -26.67 -13.46
N ASP A 178 4.32 -26.57 -12.40
CA ASP A 178 3.78 -26.35 -11.06
C ASP A 178 2.75 -25.25 -11.27
N GLU A 179 1.49 -25.53 -10.94
CA GLU A 179 0.41 -24.57 -11.00
C GLU A 179 0.89 -23.38 -10.16
N GLU A 180 1.44 -22.37 -10.84
CA GLU A 180 1.93 -21.16 -10.21
C GLU A 180 0.71 -20.59 -9.51
N ASP A 181 0.70 -20.71 -8.19
CA ASP A 181 -0.36 -20.15 -7.37
C ASP A 181 -0.42 -18.67 -7.69
N ASP A 182 -1.40 -18.28 -8.50
CA ASP A 182 -1.69 -16.91 -8.94
C ASP A 182 -2.03 -15.98 -7.75
N SER A 183 -1.90 -16.48 -6.52
CA SER A 183 -1.97 -15.68 -5.31
C SER A 183 -0.97 -14.52 -5.35
N VAL A 184 -1.50 -13.33 -5.17
CA VAL A 184 -0.71 -12.10 -5.05
C VAL A 184 0.17 -12.11 -3.80
N MET A 185 -0.23 -12.87 -2.77
CA MET A 185 0.37 -12.83 -1.44
C MET A 185 0.55 -14.21 -0.81
N SER A 186 1.69 -14.42 -0.14
CA SER A 186 1.93 -15.60 0.69
C SER A 186 1.01 -15.61 1.92
N LYS A 187 0.55 -16.81 2.31
CA LYS A 187 -0.32 -17.01 3.50
C LYS A 187 0.31 -16.49 4.80
N ASN A 188 1.63 -16.40 4.87
CA ASN A 188 2.36 -15.96 6.07
C ASN A 188 2.74 -14.47 6.03
N ALA A 189 2.44 -13.76 4.94
CA ALA A 189 2.88 -12.39 4.75
C ALA A 189 1.94 -11.33 5.35
N TRP A 190 0.77 -11.73 5.89
CA TRP A 190 -0.21 -10.79 6.46
C TRP A 190 0.34 -9.94 7.62
N PRO A 191 1.06 -10.50 8.62
CA PRO A 191 1.65 -9.69 9.68
C PRO A 191 2.71 -8.71 9.16
N THR A 192 3.47 -9.12 8.13
CA THR A 192 4.47 -8.25 7.48
C THR A 192 3.80 -7.13 6.68
N LEU A 193 2.68 -7.40 6.02
CA LEU A 193 1.87 -6.34 5.38
C LEU A 193 1.36 -5.33 6.41
N GLU A 194 0.84 -5.81 7.54
CA GLU A 194 0.39 -4.93 8.63
C GLU A 194 1.53 -4.04 9.13
N TRP A 195 2.74 -4.60 9.27
CA TRP A 195 3.92 -3.83 9.63
C TRP A 195 4.26 -2.74 8.61
N PHE A 196 4.27 -3.07 7.31
CA PHE A 196 4.50 -2.07 6.25
C PHE A 196 3.48 -0.94 6.30
N ILE A 197 2.18 -1.27 6.37
CA ILE A 197 1.09 -0.28 6.43
C ILE A 197 1.25 0.61 7.66
N THR A 198 1.57 0.02 8.82
CA THR A 198 1.75 0.77 10.07
C THR A 198 2.95 1.74 9.97
N ILE A 199 4.04 1.35 9.31
CA ILE A 199 5.16 2.25 9.04
C ILE A 199 4.74 3.38 8.11
N PHE A 200 4.01 3.09 7.02
CA PHE A 200 3.57 4.11 6.07
C PHE A 200 2.58 5.10 6.68
N GLU A 201 1.63 4.64 7.50
CA GLU A 201 0.71 5.51 8.24
C GLU A 201 1.46 6.43 9.21
N LYS A 202 2.46 5.88 9.92
CA LYS A 202 3.29 6.68 10.81
C LYS A 202 4.13 7.70 10.06
N ASP A 203 4.71 7.31 8.91
CA ASP A 203 5.46 8.21 8.03
C ASP A 203 4.57 9.34 7.49
N GLU A 204 3.36 9.01 7.02
CA GLU A 204 2.36 9.99 6.58
C GLU A 204 2.00 10.97 7.71
N SER A 205 1.82 10.48 8.95
CA SER A 205 1.51 11.31 10.11
C SER A 205 2.65 12.26 10.53
N MET A 206 3.88 11.99 10.09
CA MET A 206 5.06 12.82 10.35
C MET A 206 5.27 13.91 9.29
N THR A 207 4.40 13.99 8.27
CA THR A 207 4.45 15.04 7.25
C THR A 207 4.29 16.43 7.88
N GLU A 208 5.05 17.41 7.40
CA GLU A 208 5.02 18.78 7.91
C GLU A 208 3.62 19.42 7.83
N ALA A 209 3.26 20.19 8.87
CA ALA A 209 2.00 20.90 8.92
C ALA A 209 1.85 21.84 7.71
N GLY A 210 0.76 21.68 6.96
CA GLY A 210 0.45 22.49 5.78
C GLY A 210 0.79 21.81 4.44
N GLN A 211 1.54 20.71 4.44
CA GLN A 211 1.61 19.83 3.28
C GLN A 211 0.48 18.80 3.31
N PRO A 212 0.00 18.31 2.15
CA PRO A 212 -0.86 17.15 2.11
C PRO A 212 -0.16 15.98 2.82
N PRO A 213 -0.83 15.26 3.72
CA PRO A 213 -0.24 14.09 4.33
C PRO A 213 0.01 13.04 3.24
N TYR A 214 1.26 12.57 3.11
CA TYR A 214 1.59 11.40 2.30
C TYR A 214 2.84 10.69 2.85
N SER A 215 2.97 9.40 2.61
CA SER A 215 4.19 8.66 2.96
C SER A 215 5.24 8.72 1.84
N GLU A 216 6.40 9.34 2.12
CA GLU A 216 7.58 9.30 1.26
C GLU A 216 8.10 7.87 1.11
N LEU A 217 8.02 7.07 2.18
CA LEU A 217 8.42 5.68 2.15
C LEU A 217 7.53 4.86 1.21
N LEU A 218 6.21 5.05 1.24
CA LEU A 218 5.30 4.40 0.28
C LEU A 218 5.62 4.82 -1.16
N LEU A 219 5.86 6.11 -1.39
CA LEU A 219 6.23 6.64 -2.71
C LEU A 219 7.50 5.95 -3.23
N SER A 220 8.51 5.74 -2.38
CA SER A 220 9.77 5.06 -2.75
C SER A 220 9.58 3.62 -3.24
N GLN A 221 8.43 3.00 -2.91
CA GLN A 221 8.06 1.63 -3.27
C GLN A 221 7.25 1.53 -4.57
N ILE A 222 7.06 2.65 -5.27
CA ILE A 222 6.43 2.71 -6.59
C ILE A 222 7.53 3.01 -7.62
N PRO A 223 7.63 2.31 -8.76
CA PRO A 223 8.66 2.60 -9.76
C PRO A 223 8.65 4.06 -10.23
N PRO A 224 9.81 4.75 -10.30
CA PRO A 224 9.89 6.05 -10.95
C PRO A 224 9.63 5.91 -12.45
N THR A 225 9.18 7.01 -13.08
CA THR A 225 9.14 7.08 -14.55
C THR A 225 10.52 6.85 -15.17
N ARG A 226 10.58 6.40 -16.42
CA ARG A 226 11.85 6.17 -17.14
C ARG A 226 12.79 7.38 -17.13
N ASP A 227 12.23 8.59 -17.17
CA ASP A 227 12.99 9.83 -17.18
C ASP A 227 13.23 10.41 -15.76
N GLY A 228 12.70 9.77 -14.71
CA GLY A 228 12.81 10.19 -13.30
C GLY A 228 12.10 11.50 -12.93
N LYS A 229 11.51 12.21 -13.91
CA LYS A 229 10.97 13.58 -13.73
C LYS A 229 9.44 13.65 -13.69
N GLY A 230 8.74 12.58 -14.06
CA GLY A 230 7.28 12.55 -14.15
C GLY A 230 6.59 11.98 -12.91
N PRO A 231 5.26 12.19 -12.77
CA PRO A 231 4.47 11.51 -11.77
C PRO A 231 4.54 10.00 -11.97
N ARG A 232 4.68 9.24 -10.88
CA ARG A 232 4.65 7.79 -10.91
C ARG A 232 3.23 7.31 -11.22
N TRP A 233 3.11 6.21 -11.95
CA TRP A 233 1.81 5.68 -12.38
C TRP A 233 1.71 4.15 -12.32
N GLU A 234 2.83 3.45 -12.10
CA GLU A 234 2.88 1.99 -12.01
C GLU A 234 2.39 1.49 -10.64
N LEU A 235 1.07 1.52 -10.44
CA LEU A 235 0.39 1.14 -9.19
C LEU A 235 -0.19 -0.27 -9.22
N SER A 236 0.16 -1.06 -10.23
CA SER A 236 -0.41 -2.40 -10.45
C SER A 236 -0.25 -3.29 -9.21
N THR A 237 1.00 -3.47 -8.76
CA THR A 237 1.32 -4.34 -7.62
C THR A 237 0.68 -3.91 -6.28
N PRO A 238 0.79 -2.65 -5.80
CA PRO A 238 0.13 -2.26 -4.54
C PRO A 238 -1.38 -2.33 -4.64
N LEU A 239 -1.99 -2.06 -5.81
CA LEU A 239 -3.42 -2.26 -6.00
C LEU A 239 -3.79 -3.75 -5.94
N ASP A 240 -3.02 -4.63 -6.57
CA ASP A 240 -3.28 -6.07 -6.51
C ASP A 240 -3.25 -6.58 -5.05
N VAL A 241 -2.36 -6.03 -4.22
CA VAL A 241 -2.34 -6.29 -2.76
C VAL A 241 -3.62 -5.79 -2.09
N VAL A 242 -4.08 -4.56 -2.37
CA VAL A 242 -5.35 -4.05 -1.83
C VAL A 242 -6.52 -4.95 -2.20
N PHE A 243 -6.65 -5.31 -3.48
CA PHE A 243 -7.78 -6.12 -3.94
C PHE A 243 -7.68 -7.59 -3.46
N CYS A 244 -6.47 -8.11 -3.25
CA CYS A 244 -6.26 -9.38 -2.56
C CYS A 244 -6.80 -9.33 -1.12
N CYS A 245 -6.51 -8.24 -0.39
CA CYS A 245 -7.02 -8.01 0.97
C CYS A 245 -8.54 -7.92 1.02
N LEU A 246 -9.16 -7.16 0.09
CA LEU A 246 -10.61 -6.92 0.08
C LEU A 246 -11.43 -8.18 -0.21
N LYS A 247 -10.84 -9.16 -0.91
CA LYS A 247 -11.43 -10.46 -1.24
C LYS A 247 -11.33 -11.48 -0.09
N GLN A 248 -10.58 -11.20 0.97
CA GLN A 248 -10.45 -12.13 2.10
C GLN A 248 -11.74 -12.17 2.91
N GLU A 249 -12.05 -13.34 3.48
CA GLU A 249 -13.15 -13.51 4.42
C GLU A 249 -12.84 -12.88 5.79
N ASN A 250 -11.55 -12.86 6.17
CA ASN A 250 -11.10 -12.30 7.43
C ASN A 250 -11.18 -10.76 7.39
N GLU A 251 -12.04 -10.18 8.23
CA GLU A 251 -12.26 -8.74 8.34
C GLU A 251 -10.97 -7.95 8.63
N SER A 252 -10.05 -8.50 9.44
CA SER A 252 -8.78 -7.84 9.74
C SER A 252 -7.95 -7.62 8.48
N TYR A 253 -7.92 -8.58 7.56
CA TYR A 253 -7.21 -8.45 6.29
C TYR A 253 -7.90 -7.48 5.35
N ARG A 254 -9.23 -7.50 5.29
CA ARG A 254 -9.98 -6.50 4.52
C ARG A 254 -9.71 -5.08 5.01
N LYS A 255 -9.60 -4.89 6.34
CA LYS A 255 -9.21 -3.62 6.96
C LYS A 255 -7.79 -3.18 6.57
N LEU A 256 -6.83 -4.10 6.45
CA LEU A 256 -5.50 -3.79 5.91
C LEU A 256 -5.60 -3.25 4.47
N GLY A 257 -6.45 -3.85 3.64
CA GLY A 257 -6.72 -3.36 2.28
C GLY A 257 -7.26 -1.92 2.26
N ALA A 258 -8.23 -1.61 3.12
CA ALA A 258 -8.80 -0.26 3.23
C ALA A 258 -7.79 0.78 3.76
N ARG A 259 -6.96 0.40 4.73
CA ARG A 259 -5.84 1.23 5.24
C ARG A 259 -4.84 1.55 4.13
N LEU A 260 -4.38 0.53 3.39
CA LEU A 260 -3.47 0.72 2.27
C LEU A 260 -4.09 1.56 1.14
N MET A 261 -5.37 1.35 0.83
CA MET A 261 -6.07 2.20 -0.15
C MET A 261 -6.12 3.67 0.30
N THR A 262 -6.33 3.94 1.60
CA THR A 262 -6.33 5.31 2.14
C THR A 262 -4.98 6.00 1.91
N LEU A 263 -3.87 5.30 2.19
CA LEU A 263 -2.51 5.81 1.93
C LEU A 263 -2.28 6.09 0.43
N LEU A 264 -2.74 5.21 -0.46
CA LEU A 264 -2.64 5.41 -1.91
C LEU A 264 -3.48 6.60 -2.39
N ILE A 265 -4.67 6.79 -1.82
CA ILE A 265 -5.53 7.95 -2.12
C ILE A 265 -4.83 9.24 -1.71
N ASN A 266 -4.31 9.31 -0.49
CA ASN A 266 -3.58 10.49 0.00
C ASN A 266 -2.37 10.80 -0.90
N LEU A 267 -1.58 9.77 -1.26
CA LEU A 267 -0.47 9.91 -2.19
C LEU A 267 -0.91 10.39 -3.58
N SER A 268 -2.07 9.94 -4.08
CA SER A 268 -2.61 10.31 -5.40
C SER A 268 -2.97 11.80 -5.54
N LEU A 269 -3.18 12.47 -4.41
CA LEU A 269 -3.47 13.92 -4.34
C LEU A 269 -2.20 14.77 -4.27
N THR A 270 -1.02 14.16 -4.36
CA THR A 270 0.24 14.86 -4.54
C THR A 270 0.57 15.02 -6.03
N ILE A 271 1.55 15.86 -6.33
CA ILE A 271 2.15 15.94 -7.68
C ILE A 271 2.97 14.69 -8.06
N HIS A 272 3.31 13.83 -7.10
CA HIS A 272 4.23 12.70 -7.31
C HIS A 272 3.59 11.47 -7.94
N LEU A 273 2.26 11.39 -7.93
CA LEU A 273 1.50 10.27 -8.47
C LEU A 273 0.49 10.77 -9.50
N ASP A 274 0.20 10.01 -10.56
CA ASP A 274 -0.83 10.38 -11.53
C ASP A 274 -2.22 10.00 -11.00
N TYR A 275 -3.03 11.01 -10.64
CA TYR A 275 -4.35 10.82 -10.06
C TYR A 275 -5.33 10.19 -11.05
N SER A 276 -5.29 10.59 -12.32
CA SER A 276 -6.23 10.09 -13.32
C SER A 276 -5.97 8.61 -13.60
N ILE A 277 -4.69 8.23 -13.78
CA ILE A 277 -4.31 6.84 -13.99
C ILE A 277 -4.64 6.00 -12.76
N PHE A 278 -4.43 6.54 -11.55
CA PHE A 278 -4.82 5.88 -10.31
C PHE A 278 -6.33 5.59 -10.26
N VAL A 279 -7.18 6.61 -10.46
CA VAL A 279 -8.65 6.44 -10.45
C VAL A 279 -9.10 5.43 -11.50
N SER A 280 -8.58 5.51 -12.73
CA SER A 280 -8.90 4.54 -13.79
C SER A 280 -8.43 3.12 -13.46
N SER A 281 -7.27 2.97 -12.79
CA SER A 281 -6.75 1.67 -12.36
C SER A 281 -7.58 1.03 -11.24
N VAL A 282 -8.11 1.84 -10.33
CA VAL A 282 -9.02 1.38 -9.27
C VAL A 282 -10.39 1.03 -9.85
N PHE A 283 -10.92 1.89 -10.73
CA PHE A 283 -12.15 1.64 -11.49
C PHE A 283 -12.07 0.28 -12.22
N SER A 284 -11.02 0.06 -13.01
CA SER A 284 -10.88 -1.17 -13.80
C SER A 284 -10.88 -2.45 -12.93
N ARG A 285 -10.34 -2.40 -11.71
CA ARG A 285 -10.33 -3.54 -10.78
C ARG A 285 -11.67 -3.69 -10.05
N LEU A 286 -12.29 -2.59 -9.64
CA LEU A 286 -13.60 -2.64 -8.99
C LEU A 286 -14.69 -3.12 -9.95
N SER A 287 -14.63 -2.74 -11.23
CA SER A 287 -15.58 -3.21 -12.26
C SER A 287 -15.55 -4.72 -12.49
N THR A 288 -14.46 -5.40 -12.12
CA THR A 288 -14.32 -6.87 -12.20
C THR A 288 -14.44 -7.56 -10.85
N THR A 289 -14.63 -6.80 -9.77
CA THR A 289 -14.76 -7.34 -8.40
C THR A 289 -16.24 -7.42 -8.00
N SER A 290 -16.56 -8.23 -6.98
CA SER A 290 -17.92 -8.32 -6.43
C SER A 290 -18.42 -6.97 -5.88
N THR A 291 -19.74 -6.76 -5.97
CA THR A 291 -20.42 -5.59 -5.39
C THR A 291 -20.15 -5.45 -3.89
N ASP A 292 -20.05 -6.56 -3.16
CA ASP A 292 -19.73 -6.57 -1.72
C ASP A 292 -18.35 -5.98 -1.41
N SER A 293 -17.38 -6.18 -2.30
CA SER A 293 -16.04 -5.62 -2.14
C SER A 293 -16.04 -4.11 -2.40
N PHE A 294 -16.83 -3.65 -3.38
CA PHE A 294 -17.05 -2.23 -3.63
C PHE A 294 -17.71 -1.57 -2.41
N VAL A 295 -18.83 -2.11 -1.93
CA VAL A 295 -19.57 -1.57 -0.78
C VAL A 295 -18.68 -1.53 0.45
N TYR A 296 -17.98 -2.63 0.75
CA TYR A 296 -17.07 -2.67 1.88
C TYR A 296 -15.97 -1.63 1.77
N LEU A 297 -15.33 -1.49 0.60
CA LEU A 297 -14.29 -0.50 0.41
C LEU A 297 -14.83 0.91 0.65
N MET A 298 -15.98 1.27 0.05
CA MET A 298 -16.58 2.58 0.21
C MET A 298 -16.94 2.87 1.67
N LEU A 299 -17.47 1.90 2.42
CA LEU A 299 -17.80 2.05 3.84
C LEU A 299 -16.57 2.09 4.75
N SER A 300 -15.50 1.36 4.42
CA SER A 300 -14.29 1.26 5.26
C SER A 300 -13.37 2.47 5.14
N LEU A 301 -13.50 3.25 4.06
CA LEU A 301 -12.71 4.46 3.86
C LEU A 301 -13.27 5.62 4.68
N ALA A 302 -12.45 6.13 5.62
CA ALA A 302 -12.80 7.25 6.49
C ALA A 302 -13.13 8.53 5.67
N PRO A 303 -14.09 9.35 6.10
CA PRO A 303 -14.61 10.47 5.32
C PRO A 303 -13.68 11.71 5.37
N PHE A 304 -12.39 11.53 5.14
CA PHE A 304 -11.46 12.65 4.99
C PHE A 304 -11.67 13.36 3.65
N SER A 305 -11.36 14.65 3.60
CA SER A 305 -11.50 15.46 2.38
C SER A 305 -10.79 14.83 1.16
N SER A 306 -9.62 14.21 1.36
CA SER A 306 -8.89 13.46 0.32
C SER A 306 -9.68 12.27 -0.22
N VAL A 307 -10.17 11.43 0.68
CA VAL A 307 -10.98 10.24 0.38
C VAL A 307 -12.30 10.62 -0.30
N LEU A 308 -12.97 11.68 0.16
CA LEU A 308 -14.22 12.12 -0.44
C LEU A 308 -14.02 12.59 -1.89
N ARG A 309 -12.95 13.35 -2.18
CA ARG A 309 -12.57 13.73 -3.56
C ARG A 309 -12.33 12.51 -4.45
N PHE A 310 -11.63 11.51 -3.90
CA PHE A 310 -11.42 10.24 -4.57
C PHE A 310 -12.73 9.51 -4.86
N LYS A 311 -13.60 9.34 -3.85
CA LYS A 311 -14.92 8.70 -3.99
C LYS A 311 -15.76 9.38 -5.08
N ILE A 312 -15.82 10.71 -5.07
CA ILE A 312 -16.51 11.49 -6.11
C ILE A 312 -15.94 11.16 -7.48
N SER A 313 -14.61 11.25 -7.66
CA SER A 313 -13.96 11.01 -8.95
C SER A 313 -14.18 9.59 -9.46
N LEU A 314 -14.12 8.61 -8.56
CA LEU A 314 -14.36 7.20 -8.85
C LEU A 314 -15.81 6.96 -9.27
N CYS A 315 -16.78 7.43 -8.50
CA CYS A 315 -18.20 7.29 -8.83
C CYS A 315 -18.54 8.00 -10.14
N GLN A 316 -17.96 9.18 -10.41
CA GLN A 316 -18.11 9.85 -11.69
C GLN A 316 -17.58 9.02 -12.85
N HIS A 317 -16.44 8.34 -12.65
CA HIS A 317 -15.87 7.45 -13.67
C HIS A 317 -16.82 6.29 -13.97
N PHE A 318 -17.37 5.64 -12.93
CA PHE A 318 -18.38 4.60 -13.08
C PHE A 318 -19.64 5.07 -13.81
N LEU A 319 -20.22 6.20 -13.39
CA LEU A 319 -21.47 6.69 -13.94
C LEU A 319 -21.31 7.21 -15.37
N ARG A 320 -20.17 7.81 -15.72
CA ARG A 320 -19.87 8.23 -17.11
C ARG A 320 -19.64 7.04 -18.02
N ASP A 321 -19.00 5.99 -17.54
CA ASP A 321 -18.84 4.76 -18.30
C ASP A 321 -20.20 4.09 -18.55
N HIS A 322 -21.05 4.05 -17.53
CA HIS A 322 -22.43 3.61 -17.63
C HIS A 322 -23.27 4.43 -18.63
N ASP A 323 -23.22 5.77 -18.51
CA ASP A 323 -23.90 6.72 -19.41
C ASP A 323 -23.48 6.48 -20.87
N ARG A 324 -22.19 6.22 -21.10
CA ARG A 324 -21.67 5.83 -22.43
C ARG A 324 -22.23 4.49 -22.90
N HIS A 325 -22.40 3.50 -22.03
CA HIS A 325 -22.97 2.22 -22.42
C HIS A 325 -24.46 2.28 -22.74
N VAL A 326 -25.22 3.12 -22.04
CA VAL A 326 -26.67 3.29 -22.27
C VAL A 326 -26.95 4.15 -23.49
N ASN A 327 -26.25 5.29 -23.63
CA ASN A 327 -26.54 6.26 -24.68
C ASN A 327 -25.78 6.04 -25.99
N ASN A 328 -24.72 5.24 -26.01
CA ASN A 328 -24.04 4.93 -27.27
C ASN A 328 -24.68 3.74 -27.99
N LEU A 329 -25.42 4.06 -29.05
CA LEU A 329 -25.37 3.27 -30.29
C LEU A 329 -23.89 3.04 -30.64
N PRO A 330 -23.46 1.85 -31.08
CA PRO A 330 -22.05 1.50 -31.27
C PRO A 330 -21.36 2.52 -32.15
N ALA A 331 -20.68 3.48 -31.51
CA ALA A 331 -19.90 4.49 -32.19
C ALA A 331 -18.70 3.74 -32.76
N ARG A 332 -18.82 3.35 -34.04
CA ARG A 332 -17.78 2.68 -34.82
C ARG A 332 -16.45 3.32 -34.46
N PRO A 333 -15.48 2.57 -33.90
CA PRO A 333 -14.23 3.16 -33.43
C PRO A 333 -13.64 3.97 -34.56
N LYS A 334 -13.63 5.30 -34.41
CA LYS A 334 -13.03 6.17 -35.42
C LYS A 334 -11.56 5.75 -35.47
N PRO A 335 -11.04 5.35 -36.65
CA PRO A 335 -9.64 4.98 -36.77
C PRO A 335 -8.81 6.18 -36.31
N GLN A 336 -8.23 6.05 -35.11
CA GLN A 336 -7.35 7.06 -34.57
C GLN A 336 -6.07 6.97 -35.41
N ALA A 337 -5.85 7.97 -36.26
CA ALA A 337 -4.66 8.04 -37.09
C ALA A 337 -3.44 7.91 -36.16
N ARG A 338 -2.64 6.85 -36.35
CA ARG A 338 -1.37 6.68 -35.63
C ARG A 338 -0.57 7.97 -35.80
N ALA A 339 -0.22 8.61 -34.68
CA ALA A 339 0.70 9.71 -34.71
C ALA A 339 1.98 9.25 -35.44
N PRO A 340 2.46 9.98 -36.46
CA PRO A 340 3.65 9.60 -37.19
C PRO A 340 4.84 9.52 -36.23
N PRO A 341 5.76 8.56 -36.42
CA PRO A 341 6.93 8.40 -35.58
C PRO A 341 7.73 9.71 -35.59
N ARG A 342 7.80 10.36 -34.43
CA ARG A 342 8.57 11.58 -34.22
C ARG A 342 10.04 11.22 -34.37
N ALA A 343 10.67 11.65 -35.46
CA ALA A 343 12.09 11.42 -35.73
C ALA A 343 12.91 11.93 -34.54
N ARG A 344 13.66 11.02 -33.90
CA ARG A 344 14.65 11.34 -32.86
C ARG A 344 15.77 12.16 -33.50
N GLY A 345 15.69 13.48 -33.35
CA GLY A 345 16.82 14.37 -33.61
C GLY A 345 17.90 14.14 -32.56
N SER A 346 18.91 13.37 -32.93
CA SER A 346 20.16 13.19 -32.18
C SER A 346 21.03 14.44 -32.33
N ASN A 347 20.82 15.45 -31.50
CA ASN A 347 21.77 16.56 -31.34
C ASN A 347 22.45 16.45 -29.98
N THR A 348 23.53 15.68 -29.96
CA THR A 348 24.52 15.66 -28.89
C THR A 348 25.40 16.89 -29.05
N THR A 349 25.04 17.99 -28.39
CA THR A 349 25.96 19.12 -28.18
C THR A 349 26.27 19.16 -26.69
N THR A 350 27.40 18.55 -26.34
CA THR A 350 28.07 18.65 -25.05
C THR A 350 28.50 20.11 -24.87
N LEU A 351 27.76 20.84 -24.04
CA LEU A 351 28.24 22.10 -23.46
C LEU A 351 28.61 21.88 -21.99
N PRO A 352 29.69 22.51 -21.51
CA PRO A 352 30.16 22.37 -20.14
C PRO A 352 29.15 23.00 -19.17
N PHE A 353 28.73 22.19 -18.21
CA PHE A 353 27.80 22.57 -17.15
C PHE A 353 28.52 23.51 -16.18
N ALA A 354 28.26 24.81 -16.28
CA ALA A 354 28.64 25.76 -15.26
C ALA A 354 27.72 25.55 -14.05
N GLU A 355 28.31 25.22 -12.89
CA GLU A 355 27.63 25.18 -11.60
C GLU A 355 26.95 26.53 -11.34
N ARG A 356 25.63 26.53 -11.39
CA ARG A 356 24.79 27.68 -11.06
C ARG A 356 24.51 27.61 -9.55
N PRO A 357 24.74 28.69 -8.79
CA PRO A 357 24.50 28.69 -7.35
C PRO A 357 23.02 28.39 -7.05
N ALA A 358 22.80 27.53 -6.06
CA ALA A 358 21.50 27.10 -5.60
C ALA A 358 20.72 28.28 -5.02
N THR A 359 19.94 28.95 -5.87
CA THR A 359 18.89 29.88 -5.44
C THR A 359 17.88 29.09 -4.61
N GLU A 360 17.63 29.54 -3.39
CA GLU A 360 16.65 28.98 -2.45
C GLU A 360 15.32 28.71 -3.16
N ALA A 361 15.06 27.44 -3.44
CA ALA A 361 13.87 27.01 -4.13
C ALA A 361 12.68 27.22 -3.20
N THR A 362 11.83 28.19 -3.53
CA THR A 362 10.50 28.36 -2.94
C THR A 362 9.84 26.99 -2.87
N VAL A 363 9.54 26.52 -1.66
CA VAL A 363 8.93 25.20 -1.40
C VAL A 363 7.66 25.09 -2.25
N GLN A 364 7.75 24.36 -3.36
CA GLN A 364 6.61 24.16 -4.25
C GLN A 364 5.56 23.37 -3.48
N PHE A 365 4.34 23.90 -3.41
CA PHE A 365 3.20 23.18 -2.83
C PHE A 365 3.05 21.82 -3.51
N VAL A 366 3.17 20.75 -2.73
CA VAL A 366 3.09 19.36 -3.21
C VAL A 366 1.63 18.96 -3.52
N ALA A 367 0.65 19.75 -3.05
CA ALA A 367 -0.77 19.50 -3.21
C ALA A 367 -1.25 19.66 -4.65
N ARG A 368 -1.84 18.60 -5.21
CA ARG A 368 -2.60 18.70 -6.46
C ARG A 368 -3.98 19.25 -6.17
N LYS A 369 -4.36 20.31 -6.89
CA LYS A 369 -5.76 20.77 -6.97
C LYS A 369 -6.53 19.85 -7.91
N VAL A 370 -7.36 18.96 -7.34
CA VAL A 370 -8.34 18.18 -8.12
C VAL A 370 -9.59 19.03 -8.27
N ALA A 371 -9.93 19.39 -9.51
CA ALA A 371 -11.14 20.16 -9.79
C ALA A 371 -12.38 19.37 -9.36
N LEU A 372 -13.20 19.97 -8.49
CA LEU A 372 -14.46 19.37 -8.10
C LEU A 372 -15.50 19.55 -9.21
N PRO A 373 -16.38 18.57 -9.43
CA PRO A 373 -17.51 18.76 -10.31
C PRO A 373 -18.52 19.74 -9.73
N SER A 374 -19.25 20.42 -10.61
CA SER A 374 -20.35 21.29 -10.21
C SER A 374 -21.54 20.49 -9.70
N ALA A 375 -22.34 21.09 -8.83
CA ALA A 375 -23.60 20.57 -8.33
C ALA A 375 -24.54 20.10 -9.45
N LYS A 376 -24.56 20.85 -10.57
CA LYS A 376 -25.32 20.48 -11.78
C LYS A 376 -24.88 19.14 -12.36
N GLU A 377 -23.58 18.88 -12.45
CA GLU A 377 -23.06 17.60 -12.96
C GLU A 377 -23.34 16.47 -11.97
N ILE A 378 -23.21 16.71 -10.66
CA ILE A 378 -23.55 15.72 -9.63
C ILE A 378 -25.03 15.34 -9.72
N ALA A 379 -25.93 16.32 -9.79
CA ALA A 379 -27.37 16.08 -9.92
C ALA A 379 -27.72 15.35 -11.22
N ARG A 380 -27.03 15.65 -12.33
CA ARG A 380 -27.20 14.92 -13.60
C ARG A 380 -26.80 13.45 -13.46
N LEU A 381 -25.63 13.18 -12.89
CA LEU A 381 -25.12 11.81 -12.71
C LEU A 381 -25.96 10.99 -11.72
N ALA A 382 -26.43 11.64 -10.65
CA ALA A 382 -27.34 11.03 -9.68
C ALA A 382 -28.71 10.69 -10.27
N GLY A 383 -29.15 11.39 -11.32
CA GLY A 383 -30.41 11.16 -12.01
C GLY A 383 -30.35 10.20 -13.20
N LEU A 384 -29.22 9.52 -13.43
CA LEU A 384 -29.13 8.50 -14.49
C LEU A 384 -30.08 7.33 -14.19
N GLU A 385 -30.74 6.82 -15.22
CA GLU A 385 -31.64 5.68 -15.08
C GLU A 385 -30.85 4.41 -14.75
N ALA A 386 -31.27 3.69 -13.71
CA ALA A 386 -30.64 2.45 -13.31
C ALA A 386 -30.95 1.34 -14.34
N THR A 387 -29.91 0.72 -14.90
CA THR A 387 -30.07 -0.53 -15.66
C THR A 387 -29.68 -1.73 -14.79
N ALA A 388 -30.08 -2.93 -15.22
CA ALA A 388 -29.82 -4.19 -14.53
C ALA A 388 -28.34 -4.66 -14.53
N SER A 389 -27.37 -3.72 -14.46
CA SER A 389 -25.94 -4.02 -14.54
C SER A 389 -25.37 -4.69 -13.26
N SER A 390 -24.18 -5.26 -13.36
CA SER A 390 -23.52 -6.08 -12.32
C SER A 390 -23.14 -5.33 -11.04
N VAL A 391 -22.92 -4.01 -11.10
CA VAL A 391 -22.79 -3.14 -9.93
C VAL A 391 -24.05 -2.29 -9.86
N SER A 392 -24.67 -2.23 -8.67
CA SER A 392 -25.89 -1.44 -8.46
C SER A 392 -25.58 0.03 -8.72
N ILE A 393 -25.95 0.54 -9.92
CA ILE A 393 -25.88 1.96 -10.28
C ILE A 393 -26.50 2.85 -9.19
N PRO A 394 -27.67 2.51 -8.61
CA PRO A 394 -28.23 3.23 -7.46
C PRO A 394 -27.26 3.38 -6.28
N ARG A 395 -26.47 2.34 -5.99
CA ARG A 395 -25.47 2.39 -4.92
C ARG A 395 -24.33 3.35 -5.24
N ILE A 396 -23.82 3.34 -6.48
CA ILE A 396 -22.77 4.27 -6.92
C ILE A 396 -23.28 5.73 -6.88
N GLN A 397 -24.52 5.96 -7.32
CA GLN A 397 -25.17 7.28 -7.23
C GLN A 397 -25.32 7.75 -5.79
N PHE A 398 -25.74 6.85 -4.89
CA PHE A 398 -25.81 7.12 -3.45
C PHE A 398 -24.45 7.56 -2.90
N GLU A 399 -23.41 6.77 -3.14
CA GLU A 399 -22.05 7.07 -2.65
C GLU A 399 -21.52 8.39 -3.23
N LEU A 400 -21.84 8.71 -4.49
CA LEU A 400 -21.49 10.00 -5.11
C LEU A 400 -22.12 11.18 -4.35
N VAL A 401 -23.43 11.13 -4.15
CA VAL A 401 -24.18 12.21 -3.49
C VAL A 401 -23.76 12.36 -2.03
N GLN A 402 -23.60 11.25 -1.33
CA GLN A 402 -23.13 11.24 0.06
C GLN A 402 -21.73 11.84 0.16
N ALA A 403 -20.78 11.38 -0.66
CA ALA A 403 -19.41 11.86 -0.63
C ALA A 403 -19.32 13.35 -0.99
N TYR A 404 -20.07 13.80 -1.99
CA TYR A 404 -20.13 15.21 -2.39
C TYR A 404 -20.70 16.09 -1.27
N THR A 405 -21.80 15.67 -0.64
CA THR A 405 -22.41 16.43 0.46
C THR A 405 -21.49 16.56 1.66
N LEU A 406 -20.84 15.45 2.06
CA LEU A 406 -19.86 15.48 3.15
C LEU A 406 -18.67 16.36 2.82
N LEU A 407 -18.22 16.37 1.55
CA LEU A 407 -17.11 17.22 1.13
C LEU A 407 -17.48 18.70 1.20
N GLN A 408 -18.67 19.07 0.70
CA GLN A 408 -19.16 20.46 0.75
C GLN A 408 -19.23 21.01 2.18
N ARG A 409 -19.57 20.16 3.16
CA ARG A 409 -19.56 20.51 4.58
C ARG A 409 -18.16 20.73 5.15
N GLN A 410 -17.16 20.00 4.63
CA GLN A 410 -15.77 20.11 5.07
C GLN A 410 -14.99 21.24 4.35
N CYS A 411 -15.47 21.70 3.19
CA CYS A 411 -14.85 22.78 2.45
C CYS A 411 -14.98 24.13 3.16
N VAL A 412 -13.96 24.99 2.97
CA VAL A 412 -14.02 26.41 3.31
C VAL A 412 -15.07 27.11 2.46
N GLU A 413 -15.65 28.20 2.95
CA GLU A 413 -16.82 28.85 2.35
C GLU A 413 -16.60 29.24 0.88
N GLU A 414 -15.37 29.63 0.53
CA GLU A 414 -14.99 30.02 -0.84
C GLU A 414 -14.93 28.84 -1.82
N GLU A 415 -14.72 27.62 -1.33
CA GLU A 415 -14.68 26.40 -2.14
C GLU A 415 -16.06 25.72 -2.25
N ARG A 416 -17.06 26.19 -1.50
CA ARG A 416 -18.38 25.58 -1.48
C ARG A 416 -19.17 25.89 -2.75
N ASP A 417 -19.86 24.88 -3.25
CA ASP A 417 -20.80 25.03 -4.37
C ASP A 417 -22.11 25.62 -3.83
N GLN A 418 -22.34 26.90 -4.15
CA GLN A 418 -23.49 27.66 -3.66
C GLN A 418 -24.83 27.10 -4.16
N ASP A 419 -24.86 26.54 -5.38
CA ASP A 419 -26.08 25.93 -5.92
C ASP A 419 -26.44 24.66 -5.14
N TRP A 420 -25.42 23.92 -4.67
CA TRP A 420 -25.63 22.76 -3.79
C TRP A 420 -26.21 23.17 -2.44
N LEU A 421 -25.62 24.18 -1.79
CA LEU A 421 -26.07 24.67 -0.48
C LEU A 421 -27.47 25.28 -0.51
N ALA A 422 -27.81 25.97 -1.59
CA ALA A 422 -29.14 26.53 -1.79
C ALA A 422 -30.23 25.45 -2.01
N GLY A 423 -29.87 24.17 -2.04
CA GLY A 423 -30.83 23.06 -2.16
C GLY A 423 -31.51 22.99 -3.53
N VAL A 424 -30.94 23.64 -4.56
CA VAL A 424 -31.55 23.77 -5.90
C VAL A 424 -31.88 22.42 -6.54
N TYR A 425 -31.18 21.36 -6.13
CA TYR A 425 -31.31 20.01 -6.69
C TYR A 425 -32.06 19.02 -5.79
N GLY A 426 -32.63 19.47 -4.66
CA GLY A 426 -33.29 18.60 -3.67
C GLY A 426 -34.41 17.74 -4.26
N ASP A 427 -35.30 18.33 -5.06
CA ASP A 427 -36.42 17.62 -5.70
C ASP A 427 -35.94 16.58 -6.72
N LYS A 428 -34.90 16.92 -7.50
CA LYS A 428 -34.33 16.00 -8.50
C LYS A 428 -33.68 14.79 -7.85
N LEU A 429 -32.93 15.01 -6.77
CA LEU A 429 -32.34 13.92 -5.99
C LEU A 429 -33.44 13.07 -5.34
N THR A 430 -34.46 13.70 -4.76
CA THR A 430 -35.59 12.98 -4.15
C THR A 430 -36.33 12.10 -5.16
N GLY A 431 -36.51 12.58 -6.39
CA GLY A 431 -37.07 11.80 -7.51
C GLY A 431 -36.18 10.63 -7.91
N ALA A 432 -34.86 10.86 -8.05
CA ALA A 432 -33.89 9.84 -8.47
C ALA A 432 -33.84 8.63 -7.52
N PHE A 433 -33.98 8.86 -6.20
CA PHE A 433 -33.94 7.80 -5.19
C PHE A 433 -35.33 7.39 -4.67
N GLY A 434 -36.40 7.92 -5.27
CA GLY A 434 -37.75 7.87 -4.74
C GLY A 434 -38.48 6.53 -4.89
N GLY A 435 -38.04 5.66 -5.80
CA GLY A 435 -38.94 4.67 -6.41
C GLY A 435 -38.90 3.21 -5.94
N ALA A 436 -37.76 2.62 -5.54
CA ALA A 436 -37.69 1.14 -5.54
C ALA A 436 -36.78 0.44 -4.52
N CYS A 437 -35.92 1.13 -3.76
CA CYS A 437 -34.97 0.46 -2.86
C CYS A 437 -35.04 1.00 -1.43
N GLU A 438 -34.89 0.11 -0.42
CA GLU A 438 -34.77 0.49 0.99
C GLU A 438 -33.61 1.48 1.23
N GLU A 439 -32.53 1.35 0.47
CA GLU A 439 -31.41 2.28 0.47
C GLU A 439 -31.84 3.71 0.08
N GLY A 440 -32.81 3.87 -0.83
CA GLY A 440 -33.36 5.17 -1.21
C GLY A 440 -34.19 5.84 -0.10
N ARG A 441 -34.79 5.06 0.79
CA ARG A 441 -35.49 5.59 1.99
C ARG A 441 -34.48 6.05 3.04
N GLN A 442 -33.43 5.27 3.30
CA GLN A 442 -32.34 5.68 4.18
C GLN A 442 -31.64 6.92 3.65
N LEU A 443 -31.44 7.01 2.32
CA LEU A 443 -30.87 8.20 1.69
C LEU A 443 -31.75 9.44 1.89
N ARG A 444 -33.08 9.33 1.76
CA ARG A 444 -33.96 10.48 2.04
C ARG A 444 -33.78 10.98 3.47
N GLN A 445 -33.66 10.06 4.43
CA GLN A 445 -33.40 10.44 5.82
C GLN A 445 -32.04 11.10 5.98
N VAL A 446 -30.99 10.54 5.36
CA VAL A 446 -29.64 11.09 5.37
C VAL A 446 -29.62 12.47 4.70
N LEU A 447 -30.14 12.62 3.49
CA LEU A 447 -30.25 13.91 2.78
C LEU A 447 -31.02 14.94 3.61
N LYS A 448 -32.13 14.55 4.24
CA LYS A 448 -32.89 15.44 5.12
C LYS A 448 -32.06 15.90 6.32
N THR A 449 -31.37 14.98 7.00
CA THR A 449 -30.43 15.35 8.08
C THR A 449 -29.22 16.16 7.57
N LEU A 450 -28.89 16.02 6.29
CA LEU A 450 -27.80 16.74 5.66
C LEU A 450 -28.19 18.16 5.19
N THR A 451 -29.47 18.41 4.92
CA THR A 451 -30.01 19.72 4.56
C THR A 451 -30.51 20.52 5.75
N ASP A 452 -31.01 19.85 6.79
CA ASP A 452 -31.58 20.50 7.99
C ASP A 452 -30.50 20.97 8.98
N ALA A 453 -29.24 20.56 8.79
CA ALA A 453 -28.07 20.94 9.58
C ALA A 453 -27.01 21.60 8.69
#